data_AF-A0A1J6JN95-F1
#
_entry.id   AF-A0A1J6JN95-F1
#
_cell.length_a   1.000
_cell.length_b   1.000
_cell.length_c   1.000
_cell.angle_alpha   90.00
_cell.angle_beta   90.00
_cell.angle_gamma   90.00
#
_symmetry.space_group_name_H-M   'P 1'
#
loop_
_entity.id
_entity.type
_entity.pdbx_description
1 polymer ?
#
loop_
_entity_poly.entity_id
_entity_poly.type
_entity_poly.pdbx_seq_one_letter_code
_entity_poly.pdbx_strand_id
1 'polypeptide(L)'
;MDLYVFATPYRITWDYYFSAHDHTFKIESWEEPAEMEYVKQHGISVFLMPSGMLGTLLSLVDVLPLFSNTAWGQNSNLAFLKKRMGATFEKRPHPRTTINPDDVHSGDFLALSKIRGRWGGFETLEKWVTGAFAGHTAVCLKDELGNLWVGESGHENEK
;
A
#
# COMPACT_ATOMS: atom_id res chain seq x y z
N MET A 1 -0.88 -28.24 1.91
CA MET A 1 0.39 -27.89 1.24
C MET A 1 0.87 -26.64 1.92
N ASP A 2 1.96 -26.75 2.66
CA ASP A 2 2.52 -25.62 3.38
C ASP A 2 3.78 -25.15 2.66
N LEU A 3 3.92 -23.83 2.53
CA LEU A 3 5.11 -23.19 1.97
C LEU A 3 6.04 -22.86 3.14
N TYR A 4 7.25 -23.39 3.11
CA TYR A 4 8.28 -23.05 4.07
C TYR A 4 9.26 -22.11 3.40
N VAL A 5 9.46 -20.94 3.99
CA VAL A 5 10.45 -19.96 3.53
C VAL A 5 11.66 -20.06 4.45
N PHE A 6 12.82 -20.29 3.85
CA PHE A 6 14.11 -20.36 4.51
C PHE A 6 14.90 -19.10 4.18
N ALA A 7 15.33 -18.37 5.20
CA ALA A 7 16.02 -17.10 5.02
C ALA A 7 17.32 -17.01 5.83
N THR A 8 18.33 -16.45 5.19
CA THR A 8 19.56 -15.91 5.78
C THR A 8 19.66 -14.43 5.39
N PRO A 9 20.58 -13.65 5.98
CA PRO A 9 20.87 -12.30 5.49
C PRO A 9 21.36 -12.25 4.03
N TYR A 10 21.78 -13.39 3.48
CA TYR A 10 22.34 -13.52 2.14
C TYR A 10 21.28 -13.91 1.11
N ARG A 11 20.33 -14.79 1.47
CA ARG A 11 19.32 -15.29 0.53
C ARG A 11 17.96 -15.58 1.15
N ILE A 12 16.96 -15.66 0.27
CA ILE A 12 15.63 -16.19 0.56
C ILE A 12 15.35 -17.33 -0.42
N THR A 13 14.92 -18.48 0.09
CA THR A 13 14.52 -19.66 -0.69
C THR A 13 13.30 -20.32 -0.05
N TRP A 14 12.66 -21.25 -0.75
CA TRP A 14 11.43 -21.88 -0.29
C TRP A 14 11.25 -23.31 -0.78
N ASP A 15 10.48 -24.10 -0.02
CA ASP A 15 10.08 -25.46 -0.39
C ASP A 15 8.62 -25.75 0.00
N TYR A 16 8.01 -26.75 -0.63
CA TYR A 16 6.62 -27.14 -0.44
C TYR A 16 6.51 -28.52 0.18
N TYR A 17 5.82 -28.62 1.32
CA TYR A 17 5.58 -29.88 1.99
C TYR A 17 4.08 -30.23 2.01
N PHE A 18 3.78 -31.47 1.62
CA PHE A 18 2.41 -31.94 1.34
C PHE A 18 1.85 -32.88 2.41
N SER A 19 2.70 -33.49 3.23
CA SER A 19 2.30 -34.47 4.25
C SER A 19 3.07 -34.28 5.55
N ALA A 20 2.47 -34.68 6.67
CA ALA A 20 3.11 -34.63 7.99
C ALA A 20 4.10 -35.81 8.13
N HIS A 21 5.28 -35.65 7.54
CA HIS A 21 6.41 -36.57 7.63
C HIS A 21 7.70 -35.76 7.78
N ASP A 22 8.82 -36.45 7.99
CA ASP A 22 10.14 -35.82 8.02
C ASP A 22 10.52 -35.31 6.63
N HIS A 23 10.86 -34.03 6.55
CA HIS A 23 11.31 -33.38 5.32
C HIS A 23 12.76 -32.93 5.46
N THR A 24 13.53 -33.03 4.38
CA THR A 24 14.93 -32.60 4.35
C THR A 24 15.11 -31.46 3.37
N PHE A 25 15.47 -30.28 3.89
CA PHE A 25 15.88 -29.14 3.07
C PHE A 25 17.39 -29.18 2.83
N LYS A 26 17.83 -29.25 1.56
CA LYS A 26 19.26 -29.31 1.18
C LYS A 26 19.70 -28.00 0.53
N ILE A 27 20.81 -27.46 1.01
CA ILE A 27 21.50 -26.30 0.41
C ILE A 27 22.69 -26.85 -0.39
N GLU A 28 22.61 -26.79 -1.72
CA GLU A 28 23.64 -27.34 -2.61
C GLU A 28 24.94 -26.51 -2.59
N SER A 29 24.82 -25.19 -2.46
CA SER A 29 25.95 -24.27 -2.39
C SER A 29 25.62 -23.03 -1.57
N TRP A 30 26.63 -22.53 -0.85
CA TRP A 30 26.60 -21.26 -0.13
C TRP A 30 26.92 -20.10 -1.10
N GLU A 31 26.30 -18.93 -0.94
CA GLU A 31 26.58 -17.78 -1.82
C GLU A 31 27.99 -17.28 -1.55
N GLU A 32 28.34 -17.21 -0.27
CA GLU A 32 29.66 -16.81 0.21
C GLU A 32 30.05 -17.66 1.43
N PRO A 33 31.36 -17.80 1.71
CA PRO A 33 31.84 -18.44 2.94
C PRO A 33 31.23 -17.82 4.21
N ALA A 34 30.91 -16.52 4.17
CA ALA A 34 30.31 -15.79 5.28
C ALA A 34 28.88 -16.26 5.61
N GLU A 35 28.10 -16.71 4.62
CA GLU A 35 26.77 -17.28 4.85
C GLU A 35 26.86 -18.59 5.65
N MET A 36 27.81 -19.45 5.30
CA MET A 36 28.03 -20.70 6.03
C MET A 36 28.42 -20.42 7.48
N GLU A 37 29.32 -19.47 7.73
CA GLU A 37 29.70 -19.08 9.09
C GLU A 37 28.54 -18.46 9.86
N TYR A 38 27.73 -17.62 9.19
CA TYR A 38 26.51 -17.07 9.78
C TYR A 38 25.56 -18.19 10.21
N VAL A 39 25.29 -19.16 9.33
CA VAL A 39 24.37 -20.28 9.61
C VAL A 39 24.89 -21.17 10.74
N LYS A 40 26.21 -21.39 10.85
CA LYS A 40 26.79 -22.14 11.98
C LYS A 40 26.54 -21.43 13.32
N GLN A 41 26.60 -20.10 13.34
CA GLN A 41 26.47 -19.30 14.56
C GLN A 41 25.02 -19.01 14.93
N HIS A 42 24.15 -18.79 13.94
CA HIS A 42 22.79 -18.25 14.13
C HIS A 42 21.68 -19.17 13.62
N GLY A 43 22.02 -20.23 12.87
CA GLY A 43 21.04 -21.09 12.20
C GLY A 43 20.43 -20.45 10.96
N ILE A 44 19.31 -21.03 10.51
CA ILE A 44 18.50 -20.53 9.39
C ILE A 44 17.14 -20.12 9.94
N SER A 45 16.64 -18.96 9.52
CA SER A 45 15.28 -18.55 9.86
C SER A 45 14.28 -19.33 9.00
N VAL A 46 13.37 -20.05 9.64
CA VAL A 46 12.33 -20.84 8.98
C VAL A 46 10.97 -20.22 9.26
N PHE A 47 10.29 -19.80 8.21
CA PHE A 47 8.94 -19.25 8.29
C PHE A 47 7.96 -20.23 7.66
N LEU A 48 6.99 -20.69 8.46
CA LEU A 48 5.85 -21.41 7.95
C LEU A 48 4.85 -20.40 7.37
N MET A 49 4.51 -20.57 6.09
CA MET A 49 3.35 -19.95 5.48
C MET A 49 2.26 -21.03 5.33
N PRO A 50 1.30 -21.10 6.27
CA PRO A 50 0.25 -22.11 6.23
C PRO A 50 -0.55 -22.04 4.93
N SER A 51 -1.03 -23.20 4.48
CA SER A 51 -1.99 -23.35 3.38
C SER A 51 -3.16 -22.37 3.52
N GLY A 52 -3.12 -21.26 2.78
CA GLY A 52 -4.06 -20.13 2.89
C GLY A 52 -3.40 -18.77 2.67
N MET A 53 -2.10 -18.65 2.99
CA MET A 53 -1.33 -17.42 2.78
C MET A 53 -0.88 -17.18 1.33
N LEU A 54 -1.00 -18.19 0.45
CA LEU A 54 -0.71 -18.03 -0.98
C LEU A 54 -1.60 -16.93 -1.61
N GLY A 55 -2.87 -16.86 -1.19
CA GLY A 55 -3.78 -15.79 -1.60
C GLY A 55 -3.28 -14.40 -1.16
N THR A 56 -2.71 -14.30 0.05
CA THR A 56 -2.08 -13.07 0.56
C THR A 56 -0.86 -12.69 -0.28
N LEU A 57 0.01 -13.65 -0.61
CA LEU A 57 1.19 -13.41 -1.45
C LEU A 57 0.80 -12.95 -2.86
N LEU A 58 -0.19 -13.60 -3.48
CA LEU A 58 -0.74 -13.18 -4.76
C LEU A 58 -1.40 -11.81 -4.69
N SER A 59 -2.01 -11.46 -3.55
CA SER A 59 -2.62 -10.14 -3.34
C SER A 59 -1.59 -9.01 -3.28
N LEU A 60 -0.32 -9.30 -2.94
CA LEU A 60 0.75 -8.30 -3.02
C LEU A 60 0.95 -7.78 -4.45
N VAL A 61 0.69 -8.59 -5.47
CA VAL A 61 0.77 -8.15 -6.88
C VAL A 61 -0.28 -7.06 -7.18
N ASP A 62 -1.46 -7.13 -6.57
CA ASP A 62 -2.51 -6.11 -6.72
C ASP A 62 -2.19 -4.85 -5.86
N VAL A 63 -1.44 -5.00 -4.76
CA VAL A 63 -1.26 -3.94 -3.74
C VAL A 63 0.05 -3.16 -3.88
N LEU A 64 1.19 -3.82 -4.13
CA LEU A 64 2.50 -3.16 -4.25
C LEU A 64 2.53 -2.04 -5.32
N PRO A 65 1.91 -2.22 -6.51
CA PRO A 65 1.88 -1.17 -7.52
C PRO A 65 1.20 0.12 -7.07
N LEU A 66 0.26 0.04 -6.11
CA LEU A 66 -0.55 1.17 -5.66
C LEU A 66 0.31 2.30 -5.07
N PHE A 67 1.46 1.95 -4.48
CA PHE A 67 2.37 2.89 -3.84
C PHE A 67 3.39 3.52 -4.80
N SER A 68 3.38 3.14 -6.09
CA SER A 68 4.27 3.71 -7.10
C SER A 68 3.84 5.11 -7.50
N ASN A 69 4.76 6.09 -7.46
CA ASN A 69 4.50 7.46 -7.92
C ASN A 69 4.64 7.64 -9.45
N THR A 70 4.30 6.60 -10.22
CA THR A 70 4.41 6.57 -11.69
C THR A 70 3.04 6.56 -12.35
N ALA A 71 3.01 6.71 -13.68
CA ALA A 71 1.77 6.50 -14.45
C ALA A 71 1.24 5.06 -14.31
N TRP A 72 2.15 4.07 -14.21
CA TRP A 72 1.78 2.68 -13.94
C TRP A 72 1.11 2.53 -12.58
N GLY A 73 1.65 3.17 -11.53
CA GLY A 73 1.02 3.20 -10.21
C GLY A 73 -0.36 3.85 -10.24
N GLN A 74 -0.49 5.01 -10.90
CA GLN A 74 -1.78 5.67 -11.08
C GLN A 74 -2.81 4.76 -11.78
N ASN A 75 -2.43 4.11 -12.88
CA ASN A 75 -3.30 3.19 -13.61
C ASN A 75 -3.66 1.97 -12.78
N SER A 76 -2.72 1.47 -11.96
CA SER A 76 -2.95 0.36 -11.03
C SER A 76 -3.96 0.73 -9.95
N ASN A 77 -3.90 1.94 -9.39
CA ASN A 77 -4.90 2.45 -8.45
C ASN A 77 -6.29 2.52 -9.08
N LEU A 78 -6.40 3.06 -10.30
CA LEU A 78 -7.67 3.11 -11.02
C LEU A 78 -8.23 1.72 -11.31
N ALA A 79 -7.38 0.80 -11.76
CA ALA A 79 -7.77 -0.59 -12.04
C ALA A 79 -8.19 -1.32 -10.76
N PHE A 80 -7.49 -1.09 -9.65
CA PHE A 80 -7.82 -1.66 -8.35
C PHE A 80 -9.20 -1.21 -7.88
N LEU A 81 -9.47 0.10 -7.88
CA LEU A 81 -10.78 0.67 -7.48
C LEU A 81 -11.90 0.16 -8.39
N LYS A 82 -11.67 0.06 -9.70
CA LYS A 82 -12.63 -0.53 -10.64
C LYS A 82 -12.91 -2.00 -10.35
N LYS A 83 -11.86 -2.80 -10.11
CA LYS A 83 -11.96 -4.25 -9.87
C LYS A 83 -12.59 -4.57 -8.51
N ARG A 84 -12.25 -3.81 -7.46
CA ARG A 84 -12.61 -4.10 -6.08
C ARG A 84 -13.87 -3.38 -5.61
N MET A 85 -14.18 -2.21 -6.17
CA MET A 85 -15.34 -1.40 -5.79
C MET A 85 -16.35 -1.19 -6.93
N GLY A 86 -16.00 -1.53 -8.18
CA GLY A 86 -16.82 -1.15 -9.33
C GLY A 86 -16.80 0.36 -9.63
N ALA A 87 -15.90 1.12 -9.00
CA ALA A 87 -15.83 2.58 -9.12
C ALA A 87 -14.97 3.02 -10.31
N THR A 88 -15.43 4.05 -11.04
CA THR A 88 -14.69 4.65 -12.16
C THR A 88 -14.36 6.11 -11.86
N PHE A 89 -13.08 6.47 -12.02
CA PHE A 89 -12.61 7.84 -11.86
C PHE A 89 -12.18 8.36 -13.23
N GLU A 90 -12.97 9.26 -13.80
CA GLU A 90 -12.72 9.83 -15.11
C GLU A 90 -12.02 11.17 -15.02
N LYS A 91 -11.08 11.41 -15.93
CA LYS A 91 -10.41 12.69 -16.01
C LYS A 91 -11.39 13.72 -16.57
N ARG A 92 -11.61 14.80 -15.81
CA ARG A 92 -12.45 15.92 -16.27
C ARG A 92 -11.84 16.56 -17.54
N PRO A 93 -12.66 17.02 -18.50
CA PRO A 93 -12.18 17.75 -19.67
C PRO A 93 -11.33 18.98 -19.30
N HIS A 94 -11.72 19.66 -18.23
CA HIS A 94 -10.98 20.78 -17.64
C HIS A 94 -10.45 20.37 -16.26
N PRO A 95 -9.15 20.07 -16.12
CA PRO A 95 -8.58 19.50 -14.89
C PRO A 95 -8.40 20.54 -13.77
N ARG A 96 -8.67 21.81 -14.03
CA ARG A 96 -8.61 22.89 -13.04
C ARG A 96 -10.03 23.29 -12.67
N THR A 97 -10.32 23.28 -11.37
CA THR A 97 -11.48 23.93 -10.80
C THR A 97 -10.98 25.09 -9.97
N THR A 98 -11.57 26.27 -10.16
CA THR A 98 -11.32 27.41 -9.28
C THR A 98 -12.41 27.39 -8.22
N ILE A 99 -12.03 27.36 -6.96
CA ILE A 99 -12.96 27.54 -5.84
C ILE A 99 -12.92 29.02 -5.50
N ASN A 100 -14.06 29.69 -5.60
CA ASN A 100 -14.19 31.08 -5.18
C ASN A 100 -14.30 31.13 -3.64
N PRO A 101 -13.39 31.81 -2.93
CA PRO A 101 -13.44 31.88 -1.47
C PRO A 101 -14.73 32.50 -0.91
N ASP A 102 -15.39 33.36 -1.70
CA ASP A 102 -16.65 33.99 -1.29
C ASP A 102 -17.80 32.98 -1.19
N ASP A 103 -17.77 31.93 -2.01
CA ASP A 103 -18.79 30.86 -2.04
C ASP A 103 -18.57 29.79 -0.96
N VAL A 104 -17.46 29.86 -0.23
CA VAL A 104 -17.10 28.90 0.83
C VAL A 104 -17.52 29.41 2.20
N HIS A 105 -18.14 28.56 3.01
CA HIS A 105 -18.52 28.84 4.38
C HIS A 105 -17.69 28.05 5.39
N SER A 106 -17.52 28.61 6.59
CA SER A 106 -16.93 27.86 7.71
C SER A 106 -17.73 26.61 7.99
N GLY A 107 -17.07 25.46 7.99
CA GLY A 107 -17.70 24.14 8.14
C GLY A 107 -17.91 23.38 6.84
N ASP A 108 -17.66 24.00 5.68
CA ASP A 108 -17.65 23.28 4.40
C ASP A 108 -16.52 22.26 4.39
N PHE A 109 -16.79 21.07 3.85
CA PHE A 109 -15.80 20.00 3.73
C PHE A 109 -15.22 19.92 2.32
N LEU A 110 -13.90 19.81 2.25
CA LEU A 110 -13.17 19.42 1.05
C LEU A 110 -12.97 17.91 1.09
N ALA A 111 -13.60 17.19 0.17
CA ALA A 111 -13.37 15.76 -0.03
C ALA A 111 -12.40 15.54 -1.19
N LEU A 112 -11.26 14.91 -0.92
CA LEU A 112 -10.20 14.66 -1.89
C LEU A 112 -10.04 13.15 -2.14
N SER A 113 -9.76 12.81 -3.40
CA SER A 113 -9.42 11.46 -3.80
C SER A 113 -8.10 11.48 -4.55
N LYS A 114 -7.00 11.24 -3.84
CA LYS A 114 -5.69 11.06 -4.45
C LYS A 114 -5.63 9.66 -5.08
N ILE A 115 -5.03 9.60 -6.26
CA ILE A 115 -4.87 8.35 -7.03
C ILE A 115 -3.40 8.01 -7.24
N ARG A 116 -2.51 9.01 -7.21
CA ARG A 116 -1.08 8.83 -7.54
C ARG A 116 -0.19 9.23 -6.36
N GLY A 117 0.93 8.51 -6.21
CA GLY A 117 1.97 8.80 -5.23
C GLY A 117 1.85 7.94 -3.97
N ARG A 118 2.82 8.10 -3.05
CA ARG A 118 2.92 7.31 -1.80
C ARG A 118 1.60 7.29 -1.02
N TRP A 119 0.98 8.47 -0.87
CA TRP A 119 -0.31 8.63 -0.19
C TRP A 119 -1.51 8.19 -1.03
N GLY A 120 -1.39 8.19 -2.36
CA GLY A 120 -2.47 7.73 -3.25
C GLY A 120 -2.76 6.23 -3.12
N GLY A 121 -1.74 5.43 -2.82
CA GLY A 121 -1.92 4.01 -2.51
C GLY A 121 -2.69 3.78 -1.21
N PHE A 122 -2.33 4.51 -0.14
CA PHE A 122 -3.05 4.47 1.14
C PHE A 122 -4.51 4.92 0.97
N GLU A 123 -4.74 6.08 0.37
CA GLU A 123 -6.09 6.59 0.10
C GLU A 123 -6.92 5.61 -0.76
N THR A 124 -6.29 4.89 -1.69
CA THR A 124 -6.97 3.85 -2.49
C THR A 124 -7.41 2.65 -1.67
N LEU A 125 -6.58 2.20 -0.73
CA LEU A 125 -6.95 1.13 0.20
C LEU A 125 -8.02 1.60 1.18
N GLU A 126 -7.94 2.83 1.69
CA GLU A 126 -8.96 3.43 2.56
C GLU A 126 -10.31 3.52 1.88
N LYS A 127 -10.37 4.04 0.65
CA LYS A 127 -11.60 4.06 -0.18
C LYS A 127 -12.20 2.66 -0.33
N TRP A 128 -11.36 1.66 -0.59
CA TRP A 128 -11.83 0.28 -0.73
C TRP A 128 -12.41 -0.28 0.57
N VAL A 129 -11.71 -0.12 1.69
CA VAL A 129 -12.14 -0.68 2.98
C VAL A 129 -13.38 0.04 3.54
N THR A 130 -13.51 1.34 3.28
CA THR A 130 -14.64 2.15 3.77
C THR A 130 -15.84 2.19 2.81
N GLY A 131 -15.64 1.82 1.54
CA GLY A 131 -16.63 2.03 0.49
C GLY A 131 -16.77 3.49 0.04
N ALA A 132 -15.91 4.41 0.52
CA ALA A 132 -15.96 5.82 0.18
C ALA A 132 -15.27 6.13 -1.17
N PHE A 133 -15.65 7.26 -1.79
CA PHE A 133 -15.00 7.74 -3.02
C PHE A 133 -13.88 8.75 -2.77
N ALA A 134 -13.75 9.24 -1.54
CA ALA A 134 -12.70 10.15 -1.08
C ALA A 134 -11.82 9.43 -0.06
N GLY A 135 -10.51 9.67 -0.11
CA GLY A 135 -9.53 9.14 0.84
C GLY A 135 -9.06 10.18 1.86
N HIS A 136 -9.31 11.47 1.62
CA HIS A 136 -8.93 12.53 2.54
C HIS A 136 -10.02 13.59 2.64
N THR A 137 -10.16 14.17 3.83
CA THR A 137 -11.10 15.25 4.09
C THR A 137 -10.44 16.37 4.87
N ALA A 138 -10.79 17.60 4.52
CA ALA A 138 -10.40 18.80 5.25
C ALA A 138 -11.63 19.69 5.47
N VAL A 139 -11.56 20.61 6.43
CA VAL A 139 -12.63 21.58 6.71
C VAL A 139 -12.16 22.98 6.33
N CYS A 140 -13.02 23.74 5.66
CA CYS A 140 -12.81 25.15 5.40
C CYS A 140 -13.26 25.99 6.60
N LEU A 141 -12.46 26.99 6.97
CA LEU A 141 -12.75 27.92 8.06
C LEU A 141 -12.43 29.34 7.63
N LYS A 142 -13.31 30.29 7.94
CA LYS A 142 -13.05 31.73 7.82
C LYS A 142 -12.67 32.29 9.18
N ASP A 143 -11.59 33.07 9.23
CA ASP A 143 -11.24 33.83 10.44
C ASP A 143 -12.08 35.11 10.58
N GLU A 144 -11.87 35.86 11.66
CA GLU A 144 -12.60 37.11 11.94
C GLU A 144 -12.36 38.21 10.89
N LEU A 145 -11.26 38.12 10.12
CA LEU A 145 -10.92 39.04 9.03
C LEU A 145 -11.50 38.58 7.68
N GLY A 146 -12.15 37.41 7.64
CA GLY A 146 -12.71 36.80 6.45
C GLY A 146 -11.72 36.01 5.60
N ASN A 147 -10.48 35.78 6.06
CA ASN A 147 -9.53 34.95 5.32
C ASN A 147 -9.94 33.48 5.38
N LEU A 148 -9.81 32.79 4.25
CA LEU A 148 -10.12 31.36 4.14
C LEU A 148 -8.92 30.50 4.50
N TRP A 149 -9.14 29.57 5.44
CA TRP A 149 -8.21 28.57 5.93
C TRP A 149 -8.73 27.17 5.64
N VAL A 150 -7.81 26.22 5.45
CA VAL A 150 -8.12 24.78 5.32
C VAL A 150 -7.52 24.07 6.53
N GLY A 151 -8.38 23.60 7.42
CA GLY A 151 -8.00 22.76 8.55
C GLY A 151 -7.99 21.29 8.16
N GLU A 152 -6.85 20.63 8.30
CA GLU A 152 -6.72 19.19 8.03
C GLU A 152 -5.88 18.50 9.12
N SER A 153 -6.06 17.18 9.23
CA SER A 153 -5.14 16.35 10.01
C SER A 153 -3.96 15.98 9.12
N GLY A 154 -2.76 16.44 9.48
CA GLY A 154 -1.54 16.25 8.70
C GLY A 154 -0.30 16.36 9.56
N HIS A 155 0.86 16.08 8.96
CA HIS A 155 2.14 16.35 9.60
C HIS A 155 2.36 17.87 9.61
N GLU A 156 2.74 18.44 10.76
CA GLU A 156 3.11 19.86 10.85
C GLU A 156 4.21 20.16 9.83
N ASN A 157 4.04 21.24 9.08
CA ASN A 157 4.96 21.59 8.00
C ASN A 157 6.36 21.94 8.48
N GLU A 158 6.57 22.27 9.76
CA GLU A 158 7.87 22.41 10.44
C GLU A 158 7.67 22.76 11.94
N LYS A 159 8.63 22.38 12.79
CA LYS A 159 8.86 22.93 14.14
C LYS A 159 10.12 23.78 14.11
#